data_AF-A0A7Z7BI93-F1
#
_entry.id   AF-A0A7Z7BI93-F1
#
_cell.length_a   1.000
_cell.length_b   1.000
_cell.length_c   1.000
_cell.angle_alpha   90.00
_cell.angle_beta   90.00
_cell.angle_gamma   90.00
#
_symmetry.space_group_name_H-M   'P 1'
#
loop_
_entity.id
_entity.type
_entity.pdbx_description
1 polymer ?
#
loop_
_entity_poly.entity_id
_entity_poly.type
_entity_poly.pdbx_seq_one_letter_code
_entity_poly.pdbx_strand_id
1 'polypeptide(L)'
;MSNYNILFDAEAAVQEIVPRVVERHRAKGILTWNRLHRLEEEVMSEVSSSGRFSKRLLEIIFAPAAVSYPNDDRLASFDGHDFVPVVFGPIEKAWHHVH
;
A
#
# COMPACT_ATOMS: atom_id res chain seq x y z
N MET A 1 -23.96 13.70 0.51
CA MET A 1 -23.22 12.81 -0.42
C MET A 1 -21.85 13.41 -0.73
N SER A 2 -20.88 13.32 0.19
CA SER A 2 -19.57 13.98 0.02
C SER A 2 -18.36 13.09 0.39
N ASN A 3 -18.57 11.97 1.10
CA ASN A 3 -17.48 11.09 1.55
C ASN A 3 -16.97 10.07 0.51
N TYR A 4 -17.67 9.83 -0.60
CA TYR A 4 -17.16 8.89 -1.62
C TYR A 4 -16.00 9.47 -2.43
N ASN A 5 -16.07 10.76 -2.81
CA ASN A 5 -15.01 11.40 -3.60
C ASN A 5 -13.68 11.44 -2.84
N ILE A 6 -13.71 11.69 -1.53
CA ILE A 6 -12.46 11.80 -0.76
C ILE A 6 -11.74 10.45 -0.60
N LEU A 7 -12.49 9.34 -0.61
CA LEU A 7 -11.91 7.99 -0.61
C LEU A 7 -11.19 7.69 -1.92
N PHE A 8 -11.84 7.98 -3.06
CA PHE A 8 -11.22 7.82 -4.38
C PHE A 8 -10.03 8.77 -4.58
N ASP A 9 -10.11 10.00 -4.06
CA ASP A 9 -9.00 10.96 -4.10
C ASP A 9 -7.79 10.46 -3.30
N ALA A 10 -8.02 9.82 -2.16
CA ALA A 10 -6.97 9.25 -1.33
C ALA A 10 -6.39 7.98 -1.96
N GLU A 11 -7.21 7.14 -2.58
CA GLU A 11 -6.74 6.00 -3.39
C GLU A 11 -5.88 6.47 -4.57
N ALA A 12 -6.32 7.50 -5.30
CA ALA A 12 -5.55 8.07 -6.41
C ALA A 12 -4.19 8.61 -5.94
N ALA A 13 -4.16 9.30 -4.79
CA ALA A 13 -2.91 9.78 -4.19
C ALA A 13 -1.98 8.62 -3.80
N VAL A 14 -2.51 7.52 -3.28
CA VAL A 14 -1.75 6.29 -3.03
C VAL A 14 -1.16 5.76 -4.34
N GLN A 15 -1.97 5.62 -5.39
CA GLN A 15 -1.53 5.10 -6.69
C GLN A 15 -0.43 5.96 -7.33
N GLU A 16 -0.43 7.28 -7.10
CA GLU A 16 0.62 8.19 -7.59
C GLU A 16 1.95 8.00 -6.84
N ILE A 17 1.90 7.75 -5.53
CA ILE A 17 3.10 7.66 -4.67
C ILE A 17 3.75 6.28 -4.74
N VAL A 18 2.95 5.22 -4.85
CA VAL A 18 3.40 3.82 -4.80
C VAL A 18 4.56 3.51 -5.75
N PRO A 19 4.54 3.88 -7.05
CA PRO A 19 5.65 3.60 -7.96
C PRO A 19 6.97 4.17 -7.49
N ARG A 20 6.97 5.43 -6.99
CA ARG A 20 8.16 6.11 -6.49
C ARG A 20 8.73 5.42 -5.26
N VAL A 21 7.87 5.01 -4.33
CA VAL A 21 8.29 4.29 -3.12
C VAL A 21 8.83 2.91 -3.50
N VAL A 22 8.15 2.18 -4.37
CA VAL A 22 8.59 0.86 -4.86
C VAL A 22 9.96 0.94 -5.55
N GLU A 23 10.17 1.92 -6.42
CA GLU A 23 11.44 2.11 -7.13
C GLU A 23 12.63 2.27 -6.16
N ARG A 24 12.47 3.02 -5.06
CA ARG A 24 13.51 3.18 -4.03
C ARG A 24 13.92 1.86 -3.37
N HIS A 25 13.02 0.89 -3.28
CA HIS A 25 13.29 -0.40 -2.64
C HIS A 25 13.53 -1.54 -3.62
N ARG A 26 13.27 -1.36 -4.91
CA ARG A 26 13.38 -2.40 -5.95
C ARG A 26 14.79 -2.98 -6.05
N ALA A 27 15.82 -2.16 -5.82
CA ALA A 27 17.23 -2.59 -5.79
C ALA A 27 17.51 -3.73 -4.78
N LYS A 28 16.61 -3.96 -3.82
CA LYS A 28 16.77 -4.98 -2.78
C LYS A 28 16.23 -6.37 -3.16
N GLY A 29 15.82 -6.62 -4.41
CA GLY A 29 15.52 -7.97 -4.93
C GLY A 29 14.04 -8.38 -4.92
N ILE A 30 13.66 -9.40 -4.14
CA ILE A 30 12.31 -10.01 -4.11
C ILE A 30 11.31 -9.24 -3.23
N LEU A 31 10.01 -9.36 -3.49
CA LEU A 31 8.95 -8.82 -2.62
C LEU A 31 8.65 -9.83 -1.51
N THR A 32 9.01 -9.50 -0.27
CA THR A 32 8.67 -10.29 0.92
C THR A 32 7.57 -9.61 1.71
N TRP A 33 6.89 -10.35 2.59
CA TRP A 33 5.85 -9.79 3.45
C TRP A 33 6.36 -8.63 4.31
N ASN A 34 7.48 -8.80 5.00
CA ASN A 34 8.13 -7.73 5.77
C ASN A 34 8.43 -6.49 4.92
N ARG A 35 8.78 -6.67 3.63
CA ARG A 35 9.01 -5.55 2.72
C ARG A 35 7.71 -4.90 2.28
N LEU A 36 6.67 -5.68 2.02
CA LEU A 36 5.35 -5.19 1.68
C LEU A 36 4.80 -4.26 2.77
N HIS A 37 4.89 -4.69 4.04
CA HIS A 37 4.46 -3.86 5.19
C HIS A 37 5.29 -2.58 5.34
N ARG A 38 6.61 -2.65 5.10
CA ARG A 38 7.45 -1.43 5.10
C ARG A 38 7.08 -0.46 3.97
N LEU A 39 6.77 -0.99 2.78
CA LEU A 39 6.33 -0.16 1.66
C LEU A 39 4.97 0.49 1.97
N GLU A 40 4.06 -0.25 2.60
CA GLU A 40 2.79 0.29 3.09
C GLU A 40 2.98 1.43 4.09
N GLU A 41 3.80 1.23 5.12
CA GLU A 41 4.12 2.27 6.11
C GLU A 41 4.73 3.52 5.47
N GLU A 42 5.65 3.36 4.50
CA GLU A 42 6.26 4.49 3.80
C GLU A 42 5.25 5.22 2.92
N VAL A 43 4.40 4.51 2.17
CA VAL A 43 3.32 5.11 1.39
C VAL A 43 2.33 5.84 2.30
N MET A 44 1.96 5.26 3.45
CA MET A 44 1.10 5.91 4.43
C MET A 44 1.73 7.19 4.98
N SER A 45 3.03 7.16 5.27
CA SER A 45 3.79 8.33 5.73
C SER A 45 3.83 9.43 4.67
N GLU A 46 4.08 9.10 3.41
CA GLU A 46 4.11 10.10 2.33
C GLU A 46 2.71 10.70 2.08
N VAL A 47 1.66 9.89 2.01
CA VAL A 47 0.28 10.39 1.83
C VAL A 47 -0.14 11.26 3.02
N SER A 48 0.15 10.85 4.25
CA SER A 48 -0.21 11.62 5.45
C SER A 48 0.56 12.94 5.56
N SER A 49 1.82 12.98 5.09
CA SER A 49 2.63 14.21 5.08
C SER A 49 2.03 15.34 4.24
N SER A 50 1.19 15.00 3.24
CA SER A 50 0.48 15.99 2.42
C SER A 50 -0.55 16.81 3.20
N GLY A 51 -0.99 16.34 4.38
CA GLY A 51 -2.04 16.98 5.19
C GLY A 51 -3.43 17.00 4.53
N ARG A 52 -3.58 16.43 3.33
CA ARG A 52 -4.80 16.50 2.51
C ARG A 52 -5.91 15.57 3.02
N PHE A 53 -5.55 14.51 3.75
CA PHE A 53 -6.48 13.45 4.16
C PHE A 53 -6.49 13.29 5.69
N SER A 54 -7.68 13.07 6.26
CA SER A 54 -7.81 12.81 7.70
C SER A 54 -7.20 11.47 8.09
N LYS A 55 -6.64 11.36 9.30
CA LYS A 55 -6.08 10.11 9.84
C LYS A 55 -7.06 8.94 9.73
N ARG A 56 -8.34 9.17 10.05
CA ARG A 56 -9.41 8.17 9.98
C ARG A 56 -9.65 7.64 8.56
N LEU A 57 -9.50 8.50 7.55
CA LEU A 57 -9.63 8.09 6.15
C LEU A 57 -8.45 7.22 5.72
N LEU A 58 -7.23 7.60 6.11
CA LEU A 58 -6.04 6.80 5.86
C LEU A 58 -6.11 5.45 6.57
N GLU A 59 -6.61 5.41 7.81
CA GLU A 59 -6.86 4.15 8.51
C GLU A 59 -7.83 3.23 7.74
N ILE A 60 -8.79 3.73 6.97
CA ILE A 60 -9.68 2.89 6.16
C ILE A 60 -8.97 2.30 4.92
N ILE A 61 -8.05 3.04 4.32
CA ILE A 61 -7.34 2.65 3.09
C ILE A 61 -6.18 1.69 3.40
N PHE A 62 -5.45 1.98 4.48
CA PHE A 62 -4.25 1.26 4.90
C PHE A 62 -4.54 0.18 5.94
N ALA A 63 -5.60 0.29 6.74
CA ALA A 63 -5.93 -0.78 7.68
C ALA A 63 -6.95 -1.75 7.08
N PRO A 64 -6.52 -3.00 6.97
CA PRO A 64 -7.28 -4.07 7.53
C PRO A 64 -6.34 -4.78 8.50
N ALA A 65 -6.20 -4.23 9.71
CA ALA A 65 -5.64 -4.95 10.85
C ALA A 65 -6.35 -6.31 11.12
N ALA A 66 -7.47 -6.57 10.43
CA ALA A 66 -8.21 -7.82 10.44
C ALA A 66 -7.59 -8.92 9.55
N VAL A 67 -6.76 -8.61 8.55
CA VAL A 67 -6.09 -9.63 7.74
C VAL A 67 -4.68 -9.82 8.27
N SER A 68 -4.51 -10.83 9.12
CA SER A 68 -3.22 -11.28 9.68
C SER A 68 -2.30 -11.81 8.59
N TYR A 69 -1.92 -10.96 7.63
CA TYR A 69 -0.88 -11.26 6.68
C TYR A 69 0.43 -11.51 7.43
N PRO A 70 1.27 -12.43 6.95
CA PRO A 70 2.59 -12.63 7.55
C PRO A 70 3.38 -11.33 7.62
N ASN A 71 4.32 -11.25 8.58
CA ASN A 71 5.25 -10.12 8.76
C ASN A 71 6.72 -10.58 8.63
N ASP A 72 6.96 -11.64 7.86
CA ASP A 72 8.26 -12.30 7.74
C ASP A 72 8.90 -12.14 6.35
N ASP A 73 10.07 -12.75 6.15
CA ASP A 73 10.80 -12.65 4.89
C ASP A 73 10.39 -13.68 3.84
N ARG A 74 9.24 -14.38 4.01
CA ARG A 74 8.68 -15.21 2.94
C ARG A 74 8.21 -14.32 1.80
N LEU A 75 8.23 -14.89 0.59
CA LEU A 75 7.70 -14.23 -0.60
C LEU A 75 6.25 -13.82 -0.37
N ALA A 76 5.95 -12.55 -0.65
CA ALA A 76 4.59 -12.06 -0.62
C ALA A 76 3.81 -12.69 -1.79
N SER A 77 2.64 -13.26 -1.48
CA SER A 77 1.71 -13.78 -2.48
C SER A 77 0.30 -13.61 -1.93
N PHE A 78 -0.59 -13.06 -2.74
CA PHE A 78 -2.01 -12.93 -2.38
C PHE A 78 -2.86 -14.11 -2.87
N ASP A 79 -2.23 -15.14 -3.44
CA ASP A 79 -2.96 -16.32 -3.92
C ASP A 79 -3.66 -17.04 -2.76
N GLY A 80 -4.97 -17.24 -2.90
CA GLY A 80 -5.80 -17.88 -1.88
C GLY A 80 -6.27 -16.95 -0.75
N HIS A 81 -6.02 -15.64 -0.85
CA HIS A 81 -6.56 -14.65 0.09
C HIS A 81 -7.84 -14.00 -0.47
N ASP A 82 -8.95 -14.12 0.27
CA ASP A 82 -10.27 -13.57 -0.11
C ASP A 82 -10.34 -12.03 -0.03
N PHE A 83 -9.34 -11.38 0.57
CA PHE A 83 -9.32 -9.92 0.76
C PHE A 83 -7.91 -9.35 0.63
N VAL A 84 -7.68 -8.55 -0.42
CA VAL A 84 -6.43 -7.80 -0.60
C VAL A 84 -6.66 -6.33 -0.20
N PRO A 85 -5.86 -5.76 0.71
CA PRO A 85 -5.94 -4.35 1.08
C PRO A 85 -5.76 -3.45 -0.15
N VAL A 86 -6.48 -2.32 -0.18
CA VAL A 86 -6.49 -1.39 -1.32
C VAL A 86 -5.09 -0.92 -1.70
N VAL A 87 -4.17 -0.80 -0.74
CA VAL A 87 -2.79 -0.37 -0.97
C VAL A 87 -1.87 -1.49 -1.48
N PHE A 88 -2.13 -2.77 -1.14
CA PHE A 88 -1.26 -3.88 -1.53
C PHE A 88 -1.32 -4.20 -3.02
N GLY A 89 -2.50 -4.11 -3.64
CA GLY A 89 -2.67 -4.33 -5.09
C GLY A 89 -1.81 -3.37 -5.93
N PRO A 90 -1.88 -2.04 -5.73
CA PRO A 90 -1.00 -1.07 -6.36
C PRO A 90 0.48 -1.35 -6.11
N ILE A 91 0.88 -1.71 -4.89
CA ILE A 91 2.28 -2.02 -4.56
C ILE A 91 2.78 -3.23 -5.35
N GLU A 92 2.03 -4.33 -5.36
CA GLU A 92 2.37 -5.53 -6.12
C GLU A 92 2.47 -5.21 -7.62
N LYS A 93 1.45 -4.54 -8.16
CA LYS A 93 1.43 -4.16 -9.58
C LYS A 93 2.63 -3.31 -9.94
N ALA A 94 2.95 -2.29 -9.13
CA ALA A 94 4.11 -1.44 -9.35
C ALA A 94 5.41 -2.26 -9.24
N TRP A 95 5.52 -3.17 -8.28
CA TRP A 95 6.70 -4.02 -8.09
C TRP A 95 6.99 -4.90 -9.31
N HIS A 96 5.96 -5.42 -9.97
CA HIS A 96 6.09 -6.20 -11.19
C HIS A 96 6.26 -5.36 -12.46
N HIS A 97 5.89 -4.08 -12.45
CA HIS A 97 5.95 -3.21 -13.63
C HIS A 97 7.27 -2.41 -13.74
N VAL A 98 7.95 -2.15 -12.63
CA VAL A 98 9.28 -1.53 -12.63
C VAL A 98 10.29 -2.55 -13.19
N HIS A 99 10.70 -2.32 -14.44
CA HIS A 99 11.72 -3.07 -15.19
C HIS A 99 13.09 -2.41 -15.06
#